data_AF-A0A931RXG7-F1
#
_entry.id   AF-A0A931RXG7-F1
#
_cell.length_a   1.000
_cell.length_b   1.000
_cell.length_c   1.000
_cell.angle_alpha   90.00
_cell.angle_beta   90.00
_cell.angle_gamma   90.00
#
_symmetry.space_group_name_H-M   'P 1'
#
loop_
_entity.id
_entity.type
_entity.pdbx_description
1 polymer ?
#
loop_
_entity_poly.entity_id
_entity_poly.type
_entity_poly.pdbx_seq_one_letter_code
_entity_poly.pdbx_strand_id
1 'polypeptide(L)'
;MNKEMALTKLDVAKRQLETAVTLYFNDADPVSIHTLTCASHEVLVTLNKEAGNSPTIMSDSLINEQYKEEFRGWLKEARNFFKHADRDPKGIFTFYPDINDYFLLVL
;
A
#
# COMPACT_ATOMS: atom_id res chain seq x y z
N MET A 1 -17.73 14.16 -16.94
CA MET A 1 -16.42 14.21 -16.26
C MET A 1 -15.82 15.59 -16.46
N ASN A 2 -15.32 16.23 -15.38
CA ASN A 2 -14.48 17.41 -15.53
C ASN A 2 -13.20 17.04 -16.30
N LYS A 3 -12.76 17.88 -17.23
CA LYS A 3 -11.55 17.66 -18.03
C LYS A 3 -10.26 17.78 -17.21
N GLU A 4 -10.30 18.48 -16.07
CA GLU A 4 -9.16 18.74 -15.20
C GLU A 4 -9.56 18.67 -13.71
N MET A 5 -8.59 18.35 -12.85
CA MET A 5 -8.78 18.27 -11.40
C MET A 5 -7.48 18.65 -10.68
N ALA A 6 -7.56 19.63 -9.78
CA ALA A 6 -6.47 19.95 -8.86
C ALA A 6 -6.52 19.02 -7.65
N LEU A 7 -5.40 18.39 -7.30
CA LEU A 7 -5.28 17.46 -6.18
C LEU A 7 -4.02 17.74 -5.38
N THR A 8 -4.15 17.77 -4.05
CA THR A 8 -3.00 17.69 -3.16
C THR A 8 -2.52 16.23 -3.03
N LYS A 9 -1.31 16.03 -2.49
CA LYS A 9 -0.82 14.69 -2.17
C LYS A 9 -1.71 13.99 -1.14
N LEU A 10 -2.27 14.74 -0.19
CA LEU A 10 -3.19 14.20 0.80
C LEU A 10 -4.51 13.74 0.15
N ASP A 11 -5.04 14.50 -0.80
CA ASP A 11 -6.23 14.09 -1.56
C ASP A 11 -5.98 12.78 -2.33
N VAL A 12 -4.79 12.64 -2.92
CA VAL A 12 -4.41 11.41 -3.61
C VAL A 12 -4.36 10.23 -2.64
N ALA A 13 -3.62 10.35 -1.52
CA ALA A 13 -3.51 9.28 -0.53
C ALA A 13 -4.88 8.85 -0.01
N LYS A 14 -5.70 9.82 0.41
CA LYS A 14 -7.05 9.58 0.93
C LYS A 14 -7.91 8.82 -0.08
N ARG A 15 -7.96 9.26 -1.33
CA ARG A 15 -8.80 8.61 -2.36
C ARG A 15 -8.32 7.21 -2.72
N GLN A 16 -7.02 6.97 -2.72
CA GLN A 16 -6.44 5.65 -2.94
C GLN A 16 -6.87 4.69 -1.83
N LEU A 17 -6.75 5.13 -0.56
CA LEU A 17 -7.17 4.35 0.60
C LEU A 17 -8.69 4.10 0.61
N GLU A 18 -9.52 5.13 0.40
CA GLU A 18 -10.98 4.99 0.34
C GLU A 18 -11.42 4.02 -0.75
N THR A 19 -10.75 4.04 -1.91
CA THR A 19 -11.02 3.10 -3.00
C THR A 19 -10.60 1.68 -2.60
N ALA A 20 -9.42 1.50 -1.98
CA ALA A 20 -8.96 0.21 -1.50
C ALA A 20 -9.93 -0.40 -0.47
N VAL A 21 -10.38 0.40 0.50
CA VAL A 21 -11.36 0.01 1.51
C VAL A 21 -12.69 -0.37 0.86
N THR A 22 -13.15 0.39 -0.13
CA THR A 22 -14.37 0.06 -0.88
C THR A 22 -14.24 -1.27 -1.58
N LEU A 23 -13.14 -1.50 -2.31
CA LEU A 23 -12.89 -2.77 -3.00
C LEU A 23 -12.83 -3.94 -2.02
N TYR A 24 -12.18 -3.75 -0.86
CA TYR A 24 -12.07 -4.76 0.19
C TYR A 24 -13.44 -5.21 0.71
N PHE A 25 -14.30 -4.26 1.10
CA PHE A 25 -15.64 -4.60 1.61
C PHE A 25 -16.59 -5.14 0.53
N ASN A 26 -16.21 -5.10 -0.74
CA ASN A 26 -16.96 -5.69 -1.85
C ASN A 26 -16.35 -7.02 -2.34
N ASP A 27 -15.38 -7.60 -1.61
CA ASP A 27 -14.64 -8.80 -2.03
C ASP A 27 -14.13 -8.70 -3.48
N ALA A 28 -13.68 -7.51 -3.87
CA ALA A 28 -13.22 -7.21 -5.23
C ALA A 28 -11.75 -7.64 -5.44
N ASP A 29 -11.10 -7.12 -6.48
CA ASP A 29 -9.76 -7.56 -6.87
C ASP A 29 -8.69 -7.30 -5.78
N PRO A 30 -8.07 -8.34 -5.20
CA PRO A 30 -7.09 -8.20 -4.13
C PRO A 30 -5.76 -7.60 -4.59
N VAL A 31 -5.41 -7.69 -5.89
CA VAL A 31 -4.20 -7.06 -6.45
C VAL A 31 -4.36 -5.54 -6.47
N SER A 32 -5.53 -5.06 -6.90
CA SER A 32 -5.88 -3.64 -6.85
C SER A 32 -5.92 -3.13 -5.42
N ILE A 33 -6.55 -3.86 -4.48
CA ILE A 33 -6.59 -3.49 -3.06
C ILE A 33 -5.16 -3.26 -2.54
N HIS A 34 -4.27 -4.25 -2.71
CA HIS A 34 -2.89 -4.16 -2.26
C HIS A 34 -2.16 -2.94 -2.85
N THR A 35 -2.30 -2.76 -4.17
CA THR A 35 -1.62 -1.70 -4.92
C THR A 35 -2.03 -0.31 -4.45
N LEU A 36 -3.34 -0.05 -4.35
CA LEU A 36 -3.89 1.23 -3.90
C LEU A 36 -3.50 1.53 -2.45
N THR A 37 -3.52 0.50 -1.60
CA THR A 37 -3.16 0.59 -0.18
C THR A 37 -1.67 0.95 -0.02
N CYS A 38 -0.77 0.25 -0.72
CA CYS A 38 0.66 0.59 -0.77
C CYS A 38 0.92 2.00 -1.31
N ALA A 39 0.20 2.42 -2.35
CA ALA A 39 0.34 3.76 -2.91
C ALA A 39 -0.06 4.84 -1.89
N SER A 40 -1.17 4.64 -1.17
CA SER A 40 -1.59 5.54 -0.09
C SER A 40 -0.53 5.63 1.02
N HIS A 41 -0.07 4.48 1.51
CA HIS A 41 0.95 4.41 2.57
C HIS A 41 2.22 5.15 2.20
N GLU A 42 2.73 4.95 0.97
CA GLU A 42 3.94 5.60 0.49
C GLU A 42 3.81 7.14 0.48
N VAL A 43 2.65 7.66 0.09
CA VAL A 43 2.37 9.09 0.13
C VAL A 43 2.28 9.60 1.57
N LEU A 44 1.55 8.92 2.45
CA LEU A 44 1.38 9.33 3.85
C LEU A 44 2.70 9.33 4.63
N VAL A 45 3.52 8.29 4.48
CA VAL A 45 4.84 8.22 5.12
C VAL A 45 5.74 9.37 4.64
N THR A 46 5.70 9.67 3.34
CA THR A 46 6.49 10.78 2.77
C THR A 46 6.02 12.11 3.35
N LEU A 47 4.71 12.38 3.37
CA LEU A 47 4.17 13.62 3.93
C LEU A 47 4.49 13.76 5.42
N ASN A 48 4.39 12.68 6.18
CA ASN A 48 4.73 12.68 7.61
C ASN A 48 6.21 12.98 7.85
N LYS A 49 7.10 12.40 7.03
CA LYS A 49 8.55 12.68 7.09
C LYS A 49 8.85 14.14 6.75
N GLU A 50 8.26 14.68 5.70
CA GLU A 50 8.44 16.09 5.30
C GLU A 50 7.91 17.07 6.36
N ALA A 51 6.89 16.66 7.13
CA ALA A 51 6.38 17.43 8.26
C ALA A 51 7.29 17.39 9.51
N GLY A 52 8.39 16.61 9.49
CA GLY A 52 9.31 16.47 10.62
C GLY A 52 8.74 15.65 11.80
N ASN A 53 7.66 14.91 11.57
CA ASN A 53 7.02 14.08 12.59
C ASN A 53 7.81 12.78 12.81
N SER A 54 7.60 12.16 13.97
CA SER A 54 8.10 10.80 14.23
C SER A 54 7.56 9.80 13.22
N PRO A 55 8.28 8.69 12.95
CA PRO A 55 7.78 7.62 12.08
C PRO A 55 6.36 7.20 12.47
N THR A 56 5.48 7.04 11.49
CA THR A 56 4.13 6.53 11.74
C THR A 56 4.22 5.15 12.41
N ILE A 57 3.24 4.82 13.26
CA ILE A 57 3.09 3.53 13.97
C ILE A 57 3.14 2.30 13.02
N MET A 58 3.01 2.55 11.72
CA MET A 58 2.33 1.69 10.76
C MET A 58 3.19 0.68 10.02
N SER A 59 4.52 0.77 10.05
CA SER A 59 5.27 -0.18 9.22
C SER A 59 5.51 -1.52 9.92
N ASP A 60 5.61 -1.57 11.26
CA ASP A 60 6.11 -2.78 11.94
C ASP A 60 5.80 -2.90 13.43
N SER A 61 5.20 -1.89 14.08
CA SER A 61 5.12 -1.86 15.55
C SER A 61 4.28 -3.00 16.13
N LEU A 62 3.36 -3.56 15.34
CA LEU A 62 2.51 -4.70 15.70
C LEU A 62 3.15 -6.05 15.34
N ILE A 63 4.30 -6.06 14.67
CA ILE A 63 5.02 -7.27 14.27
C ILE A 63 6.18 -7.48 15.24
N ASN A 64 6.31 -8.72 15.72
CA ASN A 64 7.45 -9.10 16.53
C ASN A 64 8.75 -8.80 15.77
N GLU A 65 9.72 -8.20 16.46
CA GLU A 65 11.01 -7.77 15.89
C GLU A 65 11.66 -8.84 14.99
N GLN A 66 11.56 -10.11 15.37
CA GLN A 66 12.17 -11.22 14.62
C GLN A 66 11.54 -11.47 13.23
N TYR A 67 10.32 -10.99 12.98
CA TYR A 67 9.59 -11.20 11.71
C TYR A 67 9.48 -9.93 10.86
N LYS A 68 9.96 -8.78 11.35
CA LYS A 68 9.80 -7.48 10.66
C LYS A 68 10.46 -7.45 9.29
N GLU A 69 11.69 -7.93 9.19
CA GLU A 69 12.42 -7.94 7.91
C GLU A 69 11.77 -8.85 6.87
N GLU A 70 11.32 -10.03 7.29
CA GLU A 70 10.61 -10.96 6.41
C GLU A 70 9.29 -10.35 5.92
N PHE A 71 8.52 -9.77 6.84
CA PHE A 71 7.26 -9.10 6.51
C PHE A 71 7.46 -7.92 5.55
N ARG A 72 8.44 -7.04 5.82
CA ARG A 72 8.84 -5.95 4.92
C ARG A 72 9.26 -6.49 3.55
N GLY A 73 9.94 -7.62 3.52
CA GLY A 73 10.31 -8.34 2.30
C GLY A 73 9.10 -8.70 1.46
N TRP A 74 8.14 -9.43 2.02
CA TRP A 74 6.92 -9.84 1.32
C TRP A 74 6.12 -8.67 0.76
N LEU A 75 5.94 -7.61 1.57
CA LEU A 75 5.25 -6.40 1.11
C LEU A 75 5.98 -5.73 -0.05
N LYS A 76 7.31 -5.62 0.04
CA LYS A 76 8.13 -5.02 -1.00
C LYS A 76 8.07 -5.84 -2.28
N GLU A 77 8.07 -7.16 -2.19
CA GLU A 77 8.00 -8.05 -3.34
C GLU A 77 6.67 -7.92 -4.09
N ALA A 78 5.54 -8.08 -3.40
CA ALA A 78 4.22 -7.96 -4.01
C ALA A 78 4.03 -6.58 -4.67
N ARG A 79 4.30 -5.50 -3.93
CA ARG A 79 4.21 -4.12 -4.44
C ARG A 79 5.08 -3.89 -5.67
N ASN A 80 6.31 -4.42 -5.69
CA ASN A 80 7.21 -4.23 -6.82
C ASN A 80 6.76 -5.06 -8.02
N PHE A 81 6.38 -6.32 -7.81
CA PHE A 81 5.92 -7.21 -8.87
C PHE A 81 4.70 -6.63 -9.59
N PHE A 82 3.74 -6.05 -8.85
CA PHE A 82 2.53 -5.48 -9.45
C PHE A 82 2.76 -4.22 -10.30
N LYS A 83 3.89 -3.50 -10.14
CA LYS A 83 4.13 -2.22 -10.82
C LYS A 83 5.38 -2.14 -11.70
N HIS A 84 6.31 -3.10 -11.61
CA HIS A 84 7.62 -3.06 -12.27
C HIS A 84 7.84 -4.27 -13.19
N ALA A 85 7.18 -4.27 -14.35
CA ALA A 85 7.37 -5.28 -15.39
C ALA A 85 8.77 -5.21 -16.06
N ASP A 86 9.55 -4.15 -15.85
CA ASP A 86 10.92 -4.00 -16.37
C ASP A 86 11.91 -5.00 -15.76
N ARG A 87 11.62 -5.53 -14.57
CA ARG A 87 12.50 -6.45 -13.85
C ARG A 87 12.23 -7.91 -14.14
N ASP A 88 10.95 -8.27 -14.20
CA ASP A 88 10.53 -9.65 -14.47
C ASP A 88 9.24 -9.67 -15.30
N PRO A 89 9.33 -9.33 -16.60
CA PRO A 89 8.16 -9.20 -17.48
C PRO A 89 7.40 -10.50 -17.71
N LYS A 90 8.00 -11.64 -17.38
CA LYS A 90 7.40 -12.98 -17.54
C LYS A 90 7.27 -13.72 -16.20
N GLY A 91 7.51 -13.03 -15.10
CA GLY A 91 7.46 -13.60 -13.77
C GLY A 91 6.07 -14.11 -13.43
N ILE A 92 6.04 -15.08 -12.53
CA ILE A 92 4.81 -15.54 -11.90
C ILE A 92 4.99 -15.34 -10.41
N PHE A 93 4.11 -14.57 -9.80
CA PHE A 93 4.14 -14.29 -8.37
C PHE A 93 2.90 -14.89 -7.71
N THR A 94 3.13 -15.72 -6.70
CA THR A 94 2.05 -16.25 -5.86
C THR A 94 1.72 -15.23 -4.79
N PHE A 95 0.59 -14.55 -4.94
CA PHE A 95 0.11 -13.58 -3.97
C PHE A 95 -0.87 -14.22 -2.98
N TYR A 96 -0.72 -13.90 -1.69
CA TYR A 96 -1.62 -14.31 -0.61
C TYR A 96 -2.44 -13.11 -0.14
N PRO A 97 -3.72 -12.99 -0.55
CA PRO A 97 -4.54 -11.80 -0.33
C PRO A 97 -4.75 -11.40 1.13
N ASP A 98 -4.68 -12.35 2.07
CA ASP A 98 -4.91 -12.14 3.52
C ASP A 98 -4.00 -11.04 4.12
N ILE A 99 -2.88 -10.73 3.47
CA ILE A 99 -2.00 -9.63 3.89
C ILE A 99 -2.67 -8.25 3.76
N ASN A 100 -3.69 -8.12 2.92
CA ASN A 100 -4.43 -6.87 2.74
C ASN A 100 -5.20 -6.48 4.00
N ASP A 101 -5.73 -7.45 4.75
CA ASP A 101 -6.44 -7.23 6.02
C ASP A 101 -5.53 -6.48 7.00
N TYR A 102 -4.31 -7.00 7.16
CA TYR A 102 -3.30 -6.37 8.01
C TYR A 102 -3.00 -4.95 7.52
N PHE A 103 -2.75 -4.79 6.22
CA PHE A 103 -2.28 -3.53 5.65
C PHE A 103 -3.34 -2.43 5.67
N LEU A 104 -4.63 -2.79 5.56
CA LEU A 104 -5.74 -1.86 5.74
C LEU A 104 -5.97 -1.49 7.21
N LEU A 105 -5.70 -2.40 8.16
CA LEU A 105 -5.85 -2.14 9.59
C LEU A 105 -4.72 -1.30 10.18
N VAL A 106 -3.53 -1.37 9.59
CA VAL A 106 -2.36 -0.62 10.06
C VAL A 106 -2.16 0.71 9.33
N LEU A 107 -3.07 1.12 8.45
CA LEU A 107 -3.05 2.40 7.72
C LEU A 107 -3.98 3.45 8.33
#